data_AF-A0A7C2PSK7-F1
#
_entry.id   AF-A0A7C2PSK7-F1
#
_cell.length_a   1.000
_cell.length_b   1.000
_cell.length_c   1.000
_cell.angle_alpha   90.00
_cell.angle_beta   90.00
_cell.angle_gamma   90.00
#
_symmetry.space_group_name_H-M   'P 1'
#
loop_
_entity.id
_entity.type
_entity.pdbx_description
1 polymer ?
#
loop_
_entity_poly.entity_id
_entity_poly.type
_entity_poly.pdbx_seq_one_letter_code
_entity_poly.pdbx_strand_id
1 'polypeptide(L)'
;MSASAAVNQASINTTAIKSFLIPLPPLEVQEQIVVELDGYQNIISGARQIADNWKPKIDIDPEWEKVKLGDVCDVRDGTHDSPKPVEKGYPLITSKNIKNGELDFSNVTYISEEDFKKVSQRSYVDAGDVIMPMIGTIGGACLIKSKEKDFAIKNVALFKKI
;
A
#
# COMPACT_ATOMS: atom_id res chain seq x y z
N MET A 1 34.11 15.94 18.16
CA MET A 1 33.56 15.74 16.80
C MET A 1 32.40 14.78 16.87
N SER A 2 31.18 15.26 16.67
CA SER A 2 30.18 14.65 15.79
C SER A 2 28.96 15.57 15.83
N ALA A 3 28.91 16.43 14.81
CA ALA A 3 27.76 17.27 14.55
C ALA A 3 26.56 16.36 14.28
N SER A 4 25.52 16.52 15.11
CA SER A 4 24.16 16.14 14.76
C SER A 4 23.76 16.99 13.55
N ALA A 5 23.78 16.39 12.36
CA ALA A 5 23.23 17.00 11.17
C ALA A 5 21.70 17.04 11.34
N ALA A 6 21.19 18.12 11.92
CA ALA A 6 19.78 18.45 11.87
C ALA A 6 19.37 18.60 10.40
N VAL A 7 18.40 17.82 9.96
CA VAL A 7 17.80 17.94 8.63
C VAL A 7 17.05 19.26 8.60
N ASN A 8 17.61 20.28 7.96
CA ASN A 8 16.92 21.54 7.67
C ASN A 8 15.75 21.25 6.72
N GLN A 9 14.55 21.00 7.27
CA GLN A 9 13.33 21.05 6.47
C GLN A 9 13.06 22.51 6.12
N ALA A 10 13.20 22.85 4.83
CA ALA A 10 12.78 24.14 4.32
C ALA A 10 11.30 24.36 4.70
N SER A 11 11.06 25.28 5.63
CA SER A 11 9.73 25.60 6.14
C SER A 11 9.30 26.93 5.55
N ILE A 12 8.14 26.96 4.88
CA ILE A 12 7.55 28.20 4.37
C ILE A 12 7.18 29.05 5.59
N ASN A 13 7.78 30.23 5.72
CA ASN A 13 7.51 31.16 6.80
C ASN A 13 6.76 32.41 6.30
N THR A 14 6.18 33.17 7.21
CA THR A 14 5.36 34.36 6.89
C THR A 14 6.13 35.42 6.10
N THR A 15 7.44 35.54 6.33
CA THR A 15 8.30 36.46 5.58
C THR A 15 8.40 36.03 4.11
N ALA A 16 8.64 34.74 3.87
CA ALA A 16 8.71 34.17 2.53
C ALA A 16 7.39 34.35 1.76
N ILE A 17 6.25 34.13 2.42
CA ILE A 17 4.92 34.33 1.82
C ILE A 17 4.70 35.81 1.45
N LYS A 18 5.03 36.75 2.35
CA LYS A 18 4.83 38.19 2.09
C LYS A 18 5.71 38.72 0.96
N SER A 19 6.90 38.14 0.76
CA SER A 19 7.81 38.53 -0.31
C SER A 19 7.51 37.86 -1.65
N PHE A 20 6.55 36.93 -1.71
CA PHE A 20 6.24 36.21 -2.93
C PHE A 20 5.50 37.12 -3.92
N LEU A 21 6.06 37.28 -5.11
CA LEU A 21 5.47 38.11 -6.16
C LEU A 21 4.40 37.32 -6.91
N ILE A 22 3.21 37.90 -7.04
CA ILE A 22 2.10 37.34 -7.82
C ILE A 22 1.68 38.31 -8.93
N PRO A 23 1.19 37.80 -10.08
CA PRO A 23 0.49 38.64 -11.04
C PRO A 23 -0.82 39.15 -10.42
N LEU A 24 -1.10 40.45 -10.58
CA LEU A 24 -2.30 41.09 -10.06
C LEU A 24 -3.17 41.61 -11.22
N PRO A 25 -4.04 40.76 -11.81
CA PRO A 25 -4.96 41.21 -12.84
C PRO A 25 -6.11 42.06 -12.25
N PRO A 26 -6.90 42.77 -13.07
CA PRO A 26 -8.09 43.50 -12.61
C PRO A 26 -9.07 42.60 -11.84
N LEU A 27 -9.83 43.16 -10.88
CA LEU A 27 -10.75 42.38 -10.04
C LEU A 27 -11.74 41.55 -10.84
N GLU A 28 -12.30 42.11 -11.92
CA GLU A 28 -13.21 41.39 -12.81
C GLU A 28 -12.57 40.13 -13.41
N VAL A 29 -11.28 40.21 -13.79
CA VAL A 29 -10.54 39.05 -14.32
C VAL A 29 -10.25 38.04 -13.20
N GLN A 30 -9.97 38.50 -11.97
CA GLN A 30 -9.80 37.60 -10.83
C GLN A 30 -11.07 36.79 -10.55
N GLU A 31 -12.23 37.44 -10.58
CA GLU A 31 -13.53 36.78 -10.38
C GLU A 31 -13.83 35.77 -11.49
N GLN A 32 -13.56 36.13 -12.75
CA GLN A 32 -13.71 35.20 -13.89
C GLN A 32 -12.83 33.94 -13.73
N ILE A 33 -11.57 34.12 -13.32
CA ILE A 33 -10.65 32.99 -13.06
C ILE A 33 -11.22 32.09 -11.96
N VAL A 34 -11.72 32.66 -10.86
CA VAL A 34 -12.29 31.89 -9.75
C VAL A 34 -13.51 31.09 -10.23
N VAL A 35 -14.42 31.71 -10.98
CA VAL A 35 -15.62 31.04 -11.52
C VAL A 35 -15.24 29.85 -12.41
N GLU A 36 -14.23 30.01 -13.26
CA GLU A 36 -13.75 28.94 -14.13
C GLU A 36 -13.15 27.77 -13.32
N LEU A 37 -12.31 28.09 -12.33
CA LEU A 37 -11.68 27.10 -11.45
C LEU A 37 -12.70 26.33 -10.61
N ASP A 38 -13.73 27.00 -10.09
CA ASP A 38 -14.84 26.37 -9.37
C ASP A 38 -15.61 25.39 -10.27
N GLY A 39 -15.80 25.75 -11.54
CA GLY A 39 -16.34 24.85 -12.55
C GLY A 39 -15.54 23.54 -12.67
N TYR A 40 -14.21 23.64 -12.76
CA TYR A 40 -13.34 22.45 -12.80
C TYR A 40 -13.40 21.63 -11.51
N GLN A 41 -13.42 22.28 -10.34
CA GLN A 41 -13.52 21.58 -9.06
C GLN A 41 -14.83 20.82 -8.92
N ASN A 42 -15.94 21.38 -9.38
CA ASN A 42 -17.24 20.71 -9.36
C ASN A 42 -17.24 19.44 -10.20
N ILE A 43 -16.63 19.47 -11.40
CA ILE A 43 -16.50 18.29 -12.25
C ILE A 43 -15.66 17.20 -11.56
N ILE A 44 -14.50 17.58 -11.00
CA ILE A 44 -13.62 16.65 -10.29
C ILE A 44 -14.34 16.02 -9.09
N SER A 45 -15.06 16.83 -8.31
CA SER A 45 -15.82 16.40 -7.16
C SER A 45 -16.92 15.39 -7.54
N GLY A 46 -17.71 15.71 -8.58
CA GLY A 46 -18.74 14.81 -9.08
C GLY A 46 -18.17 13.48 -9.59
N ALA A 47 -17.06 13.52 -10.33
CA ALA A 47 -16.39 12.31 -10.82
C ALA A 47 -15.88 11.42 -9.66
N ARG A 48 -15.28 12.02 -8.62
CA ARG A 48 -14.86 11.29 -7.42
C ARG A 48 -16.04 10.64 -6.70
N GLN A 49 -17.14 11.37 -6.54
CA GLN A 49 -18.34 10.84 -5.90
C GLN A 49 -18.92 9.64 -6.66
N ILE A 50 -18.92 9.67 -7.99
CA ILE A 50 -19.35 8.53 -8.82
C ILE A 50 -18.41 7.34 -8.59
N ALA A 51 -17.08 7.57 -8.65
CA ALA A 51 -16.09 6.51 -8.47
C ALA A 51 -16.17 5.86 -7.08
N ASP A 52 -16.30 6.67 -6.03
CA ASP A 52 -16.35 6.20 -4.63
C ASP A 52 -17.63 5.40 -4.33
N ASN A 53 -18.74 5.74 -5.00
CA ASN A 53 -20.02 5.05 -4.81
C ASN A 53 -20.24 3.92 -5.82
N TRP A 54 -19.40 3.80 -6.85
CA TRP A 54 -19.52 2.73 -7.82
C TRP A 54 -19.10 1.41 -7.18
N LYS A 55 -20.07 0.54 -6.95
CA LYS A 55 -19.84 -0.84 -6.50
C LYS A 55 -20.20 -1.78 -7.64
N PRO A 56 -19.26 -2.59 -8.15
CA PRO A 56 -19.58 -3.58 -9.16
C PRO A 56 -20.62 -4.55 -8.60
N LYS A 57 -21.75 -4.69 -9.29
CA LYS A 57 -22.74 -5.71 -8.97
C LYS A 57 -22.31 -6.99 -9.69
N ILE A 58 -21.84 -7.96 -8.92
CA ILE A 58 -21.55 -9.30 -9.43
C ILE A 58 -22.75 -10.16 -9.04
N ASP A 59 -23.55 -10.56 -10.03
CA ASP A 59 -24.64 -11.50 -9.82
C ASP A 59 -24.06 -12.90 -9.61
N ILE A 60 -24.38 -13.52 -8.47
CA ILE A 60 -23.96 -14.89 -8.15
C ILE A 60 -25.04 -15.82 -8.67
N ASP A 61 -24.68 -16.69 -9.61
CA ASP A 61 -25.58 -17.72 -10.13
C ASP A 61 -25.89 -18.73 -9.02
N PRO A 62 -27.17 -18.98 -8.69
CA PRO A 62 -27.56 -20.02 -7.73
C PRO A 62 -27.10 -21.43 -8.10
N GLU A 63 -26.84 -21.71 -9.39
CA GLU A 63 -26.34 -23.01 -9.86
C GLU A 63 -24.84 -23.21 -9.58
N TRP A 64 -24.10 -22.15 -9.24
CA TRP A 64 -22.68 -22.29 -8.89
C TRP A 64 -22.49 -23.10 -7.61
N GLU A 65 -21.61 -24.10 -7.71
CA GLU A 65 -21.25 -24.93 -6.58
C GLU A 65 -20.57 -24.10 -5.48
N LYS A 66 -20.96 -24.35 -4.22
CA LYS A 66 -20.36 -23.72 -3.04
C LYS A 66 -19.35 -24.69 -2.43
N VAL A 67 -18.07 -24.41 -2.67
CA VAL A 67 -16.94 -25.17 -2.12
C VAL A 67 -16.24 -24.39 -1.01
N LYS A 68 -15.49 -25.07 -0.13
CA LYS A 68 -14.64 -24.36 0.84
C LYS A 68 -13.39 -23.85 0.13
N LEU A 69 -12.89 -22.70 0.57
CA LEU A 69 -11.66 -22.13 -0.02
C LEU A 69 -10.47 -23.09 0.10
N GLY A 70 -10.35 -23.81 1.23
CA GLY A 70 -9.32 -24.82 1.43
C GLY A 70 -9.43 -26.06 0.52
N ASP A 71 -10.57 -26.24 -0.16
CA ASP A 71 -10.74 -27.32 -1.15
C ASP A 71 -10.16 -26.93 -2.52
N VAL A 72 -9.94 -25.63 -2.76
CA VAL A 72 -9.45 -25.09 -4.05
C VAL A 72 -8.08 -24.40 -3.97
N CYS A 73 -7.60 -24.06 -2.77
CA CYS A 73 -6.27 -23.51 -2.56
C CYS A 73 -5.67 -23.93 -1.21
N ASP A 74 -4.34 -23.95 -1.14
CA ASP A 74 -3.61 -24.17 0.11
C ASP A 74 -3.50 -22.83 0.86
N VAL A 75 -4.11 -22.78 2.03
CA VAL A 75 -4.20 -21.57 2.87
C VAL A 75 -3.23 -21.67 4.02
N ARG A 76 -2.32 -20.72 4.10
CA ARG A 76 -1.29 -20.65 5.15
C ARG A 76 -1.26 -19.28 5.80
N ASP A 77 -0.55 -19.22 6.91
CA ASP A 77 -0.36 -18.00 7.68
C ASP A 77 1.13 -17.71 7.85
N GLY A 78 1.49 -16.44 7.67
CA GLY A 78 2.81 -15.92 8.02
C GLY A 78 3.14 -16.11 9.51
N THR A 79 4.36 -15.75 9.88
CA THR A 79 4.76 -15.86 11.29
C THR A 79 4.07 -14.83 12.18
N HIS A 80 3.76 -15.20 13.43
CA HIS A 80 3.37 -14.27 14.51
C HIS A 80 4.57 -13.83 15.34
N ASP A 81 5.70 -14.53 15.19
CA ASP A 81 6.93 -14.20 15.88
C ASP A 81 7.44 -12.82 15.45
N SER A 82 8.31 -12.24 16.28
CA SER A 82 9.01 -11.01 15.95
C SER A 82 10.50 -11.30 15.83
N PRO A 83 10.97 -11.79 14.66
CA PRO A 83 12.39 -11.94 14.41
C PRO A 83 13.14 -10.64 14.67
N LYS A 84 14.40 -10.74 15.12
CA LYS A 84 15.20 -9.57 15.44
C LYS A 84 15.59 -8.85 14.14
N PRO A 85 15.36 -7.53 14.05
CA PRO A 85 15.83 -6.75 12.90
C PRO A 85 17.35 -6.81 12.75
N VAL A 86 17.82 -6.91 11.50
CA VAL A 86 19.24 -6.83 11.13
C VAL A 86 19.44 -5.75 10.07
N GLU A 87 20.68 -5.26 9.89
CA GLU A 87 20.98 -4.24 8.87
C GLU A 87 20.88 -4.77 7.43
N LYS A 88 21.26 -6.03 7.22
CA LYS A 88 21.24 -6.70 5.91
C LYS A 88 20.74 -8.13 6.08
N GLY A 89 19.85 -8.56 5.19
CA GLY A 89 19.26 -9.90 5.23
C GLY A 89 18.07 -9.99 4.29
N TYR A 90 17.05 -10.75 4.70
CA TYR A 90 15.84 -10.96 3.93
C TYR A 90 14.74 -10.00 4.38
N PRO A 91 13.95 -9.41 3.48
CA PRO A 91 12.82 -8.56 3.85
C PRO A 91 11.76 -9.36 4.62
N LEU A 92 11.18 -8.75 5.66
CA LEU A 92 10.01 -9.23 6.36
C LEU A 92 8.80 -8.38 5.97
N ILE A 93 7.93 -8.94 5.14
CA ILE A 93 6.74 -8.28 4.62
C ILE A 93 5.60 -8.40 5.63
N THR A 94 4.97 -7.25 5.89
CA THR A 94 3.80 -7.12 6.76
C THR A 94 2.70 -6.36 6.03
N SER A 95 1.53 -6.18 6.66
CA SER A 95 0.44 -5.36 6.10
C SER A 95 0.84 -3.94 5.72
N LYS A 96 1.87 -3.36 6.36
CA LYS A 96 2.39 -2.02 6.02
C LYS A 96 3.09 -1.96 4.66
N ASN A 97 3.55 -3.11 4.18
CA ASN A 97 4.26 -3.28 2.92
C ASN A 97 3.30 -3.66 1.78
N ILE A 98 2.00 -3.74 2.02
CA ILE A 98 1.00 -4.04 0.98
C ILE A 98 0.22 -2.77 0.71
N LYS A 99 0.35 -2.21 -0.49
CA LYS A 99 -0.29 -0.95 -0.90
C LYS A 99 -0.87 -1.11 -2.30
N ASN A 100 -2.15 -0.78 -2.46
CA ASN A 100 -2.82 -0.80 -3.76
C ASN A 100 -2.67 -2.13 -4.53
N GLY A 101 -2.64 -3.26 -3.82
CA GLY A 101 -2.48 -4.59 -4.40
C GLY A 101 -1.04 -4.96 -4.80
N GLU A 102 -0.05 -4.15 -4.43
CA GLU A 102 1.37 -4.36 -4.73
C GLU A 102 2.24 -4.33 -3.46
N LEU A 103 3.44 -4.91 -3.57
CA LEU A 103 4.43 -4.92 -2.50
C LEU A 103 5.30 -3.66 -2.53
N ASP A 104 5.38 -2.98 -1.39
CA ASP A 104 6.25 -1.83 -1.15
C ASP A 104 7.46 -2.24 -0.29
N PHE A 105 8.62 -2.27 -0.94
CA PHE A 105 9.92 -2.59 -0.32
C PHE A 105 10.70 -1.35 0.13
N SER A 106 10.16 -0.13 -0.02
CA SER A 106 10.86 1.11 0.32
C SER A 106 11.20 1.25 1.80
N ASN A 107 10.33 0.76 2.68
CA ASN A 107 10.50 0.77 4.13
C ASN A 107 10.21 -0.64 4.69
N VAL A 108 11.21 -1.52 4.59
CA VAL A 108 11.11 -2.90 5.01
C VAL A 108 12.08 -3.23 6.14
N THR A 109 11.64 -4.06 7.07
CA THR A 109 12.50 -4.62 8.11
C THR A 109 13.22 -5.84 7.55
N TYR A 110 14.53 -5.95 7.76
CA TYR A 110 15.31 -7.11 7.36
C TYR A 110 15.50 -8.07 8.53
N ILE A 111 15.51 -9.36 8.23
CA ILE A 111 15.73 -10.46 9.19
C ILE A 111 16.90 -11.33 8.74
N SER A 112 17.46 -12.09 9.68
CA SER A 112 18.57 -12.99 9.40
C SER A 112 18.16 -14.10 8.41
N GLU A 113 19.14 -14.72 7.74
CA GLU A 113 18.90 -15.88 6.88
C GLU A 113 18.30 -17.06 7.68
N GLU A 114 18.72 -17.24 8.94
CA GLU A 114 18.21 -18.27 9.82
C GLU A 114 16.72 -18.06 10.12
N ASP A 115 16.34 -16.83 10.50
CA ASP A 115 14.94 -16.47 10.74
C ASP A 115 14.11 -16.61 9.46
N PHE A 116 14.64 -16.17 8.33
CA PHE A 116 13.97 -16.31 7.03
C PHE A 116 13.69 -17.78 6.71
N LYS A 117 14.69 -18.66 6.83
CA LYS A 117 14.52 -20.09 6.60
C LYS A 117 13.48 -20.68 7.55
N LYS A 118 13.54 -20.32 8.83
CA LYS A 118 12.59 -20.78 9.85
C LYS A 118 11.15 -20.37 9.54
N VAL A 119 10.92 -19.11 9.19
CA VAL A 119 9.58 -18.61 8.82
C VAL A 119 9.09 -19.28 7.52
N SER A 120 9.99 -19.40 6.55
CA SER A 120 9.68 -19.94 5.23
C SER A 120 9.33 -21.43 5.23
N GLN A 121 9.74 -22.21 6.24
CA GLN A 121 9.37 -23.63 6.34
C GLN A 121 7.86 -23.88 6.23
N ARG A 122 7.04 -22.98 6.80
CA ARG A 122 5.59 -23.07 6.73
C ARG A 122 4.99 -22.18 5.65
N SER A 123 5.56 -21.00 5.40
CA SER A 123 4.90 -19.95 4.63
C SER A 123 5.82 -19.32 3.57
N TYR A 124 6.60 -20.15 2.86
CA TYR A 124 7.35 -19.70 1.70
C TYR A 124 6.40 -19.23 0.59
N VAL A 125 6.66 -18.02 0.11
CA VAL A 125 5.83 -17.34 -0.90
C VAL A 125 6.48 -17.52 -2.26
N ASP A 126 5.70 -17.88 -3.28
CA ASP A 126 6.12 -18.05 -4.66
C ASP A 126 5.40 -17.09 -5.61
N ALA A 127 5.92 -16.95 -6.83
CA ALA A 127 5.22 -16.22 -7.88
C ALA A 127 3.89 -16.92 -8.22
N GLY A 128 2.83 -16.14 -8.36
CA GLY A 128 1.46 -16.63 -8.54
C GLY A 128 0.67 -16.77 -7.23
N ASP A 129 1.32 -16.69 -6.07
CA ASP A 129 0.61 -16.70 -4.78
C ASP A 129 -0.12 -15.38 -4.54
N VAL A 130 -1.13 -15.44 -3.68
CA VAL A 130 -1.82 -14.26 -3.17
C VAL A 130 -1.53 -14.12 -1.68
N ILE A 131 -1.18 -12.91 -1.25
CA ILE A 131 -1.09 -12.58 0.18
C ILE A 131 -2.14 -11.56 0.57
N MET A 132 -2.65 -11.63 1.80
CA MET A 132 -3.67 -10.72 2.30
C MET A 132 -3.40 -10.30 3.75
N PRO A 133 -3.40 -8.98 4.06
CA PRO A 133 -3.39 -8.48 5.43
C PRO A 133 -4.47 -9.11 6.31
N MET A 134 -4.06 -9.62 7.48
CA MET A 134 -4.97 -10.14 8.50
C MET A 134 -5.10 -9.25 9.74
N ILE A 135 -4.14 -8.33 9.95
CA ILE A 135 -4.09 -7.45 11.12
C ILE A 135 -3.91 -6.00 10.67
N GLY A 136 -4.68 -5.08 11.29
CA GLY A 136 -4.74 -3.67 10.94
C GLY A 136 -5.86 -3.41 9.94
N THR A 137 -5.56 -2.73 8.83
CA THR A 137 -6.48 -2.64 7.69
C THR A 137 -6.60 -4.02 7.05
N ILE A 138 -7.73 -4.70 7.32
CA ILE A 138 -8.03 -6.04 6.79
C ILE A 138 -8.45 -5.92 5.32
N GLY A 139 -8.01 -6.88 4.50
CA GLY A 139 -8.28 -6.89 3.06
C GLY A 139 -7.14 -6.27 2.25
N GLY A 140 -7.38 -6.00 0.96
CA GLY A 140 -6.33 -5.52 0.05
C GLY A 140 -5.35 -6.62 -0.33
N ALA A 141 -5.85 -7.66 -1.00
CA ALA A 141 -5.03 -8.78 -1.46
C ALA A 141 -3.98 -8.33 -2.48
N CYS A 142 -2.81 -8.95 -2.45
CA CYS A 142 -1.70 -8.70 -3.36
C CYS A 142 -1.32 -10.00 -4.07
N LEU A 143 -1.34 -9.97 -5.40
CA LEU A 143 -0.84 -11.05 -6.25
C LEU A 143 0.67 -10.89 -6.43
N ILE A 144 1.43 -11.95 -6.12
CA ILE A 144 2.87 -11.98 -6.31
C ILE A 144 3.16 -12.25 -7.80
N LYS A 145 3.32 -11.19 -8.59
CA LYS A 145 3.53 -11.28 -10.05
C LYS A 145 4.87 -11.94 -10.41
N SER A 146 5.93 -11.55 -9.72
CA SER A 146 7.29 -12.07 -9.93
C SER A 146 8.01 -12.21 -8.58
N LYS A 147 9.02 -13.07 -8.57
CA LYS A 147 9.83 -13.36 -7.38
C LYS A 147 11.29 -12.98 -7.62
N GLU A 148 11.51 -11.68 -7.81
CA GLU A 148 12.86 -11.14 -7.99
C GLU A 148 13.68 -11.16 -6.71
N LYS A 149 13.01 -11.19 -5.56
CA LYS A 149 13.62 -11.22 -4.23
C LYS A 149 12.86 -12.20 -3.33
N ASP A 150 13.61 -12.99 -2.58
CA ASP A 150 13.05 -13.77 -1.48
C ASP A 150 12.70 -12.88 -0.29
N PHE A 151 11.59 -13.17 0.38
CA PHE A 151 11.14 -12.45 1.57
C PHE A 151 10.30 -13.36 2.48
N ALA A 152 10.31 -13.08 3.77
CA ALA A 152 9.43 -13.71 4.75
C ALA A 152 8.15 -12.88 4.90
N ILE A 153 7.08 -13.53 5.35
CA ILE A 153 5.79 -12.88 5.62
C ILE A 153 5.38 -13.01 7.09
N LYS A 154 4.78 -11.95 7.63
CA LYS A 154 4.30 -11.88 9.01
C LYS A 154 2.87 -11.32 9.06
N ASN A 155 2.01 -11.99 9.83
CA ASN A 155 0.62 -11.57 10.09
C ASN A 155 -0.20 -11.31 8.81
N VAL A 156 0.05 -12.09 7.76
CA VAL A 156 -0.69 -12.07 6.50
C VAL A 156 -1.07 -13.50 6.11
N ALA A 157 -2.24 -13.66 5.53
CA ALA A 157 -2.66 -14.91 4.92
C ALA A 157 -1.89 -15.11 3.61
N LEU A 158 -1.58 -16.35 3.30
CA LEU A 158 -0.98 -16.80 2.06
C LEU A 158 -1.91 -17.81 1.41
N PHE A 159 -2.26 -17.60 0.15
CA PHE A 159 -3.08 -18.49 -0.65
C PHE A 159 -2.23 -18.98 -1.80
N LYS A 160 -2.01 -20.29 -1.85
CA LYS A 160 -1.23 -20.96 -2.89
C LYS A 160 -2.15 -21.81 -3.76
N LYS A 161 -1.88 -21.84 -5.05
CA LYS A 161 -2.58 -22.74 -5.97
C LYS A 161 -2.18 -24.19 -5.68
N ILE A 162 -3.16 -25.10 -5.63
CA ILE A 162 -2.95 -26.56 -5.52
C ILE A 162 -2.59 -27.13 -6.89
#